data_AF-A0A066UIR0-F1
#
_entry.id   AF-A0A066UIR0-F1
#
_cell.length_a   1.000
_cell.length_b   1.000
_cell.length_c   1.000
_cell.angle_alpha   90.00
_cell.angle_beta   90.00
_cell.angle_gamma   90.00
#
_symmetry.space_group_name_H-M   'P 1'
#
loop_
_entity.id
_entity.type
_entity.pdbx_description
1 polymer ?
#
loop_
_entity_poly.entity_id
_entity_poly.type
_entity_poly.pdbx_seq_one_letter_code
_entity_poly.pdbx_strand_id
1 'polypeptide(L)'
;MNIHQDKYHNKSSVKVWILKDKQDRLVKSAFTKAEFSPEEQVNLQPSILKNSHNYITSLYPAASSYLFAEGLAECYAQANYAHRKIDKDGKPMLVDLVDGELKPLTCEHK
;
A
#
# COMPACT_ATOMS: atom_id res chain seq x y z
N MET A 1 -17.99 -3.33 19.68
CA MET A 1 -17.22 -4.49 19.19
C MET A 1 -16.74 -4.16 17.79
N ASN A 2 -15.42 -4.21 17.53
CA ASN A 2 -14.89 -3.86 16.21
C ASN A 2 -15.10 -5.06 15.27
N ILE A 3 -15.98 -4.91 14.27
CA ILE A 3 -16.49 -6.01 13.43
C ILE A 3 -15.37 -6.71 12.63
N HIS A 4 -14.20 -6.07 12.50
CA HIS A 4 -13.06 -6.59 11.76
C HIS A 4 -11.94 -7.18 12.64
N GLN A 5 -12.14 -7.28 13.96
CA GLN A 5 -11.07 -7.73 14.87
C GLN A 5 -10.58 -9.15 14.54
N ASP A 6 -11.47 -10.05 14.12
CA ASP A 6 -11.12 -11.39 13.63
C ASP A 6 -10.23 -11.38 12.38
N LYS A 7 -10.26 -10.28 11.60
CA LYS A 7 -9.52 -10.15 10.35
C LYS A 7 -8.05 -9.82 10.58
N TYR A 8 -7.71 -9.01 11.58
CA TYR A 8 -6.33 -8.58 11.82
C TYR A 8 -5.72 -9.04 13.16
N HIS A 9 -6.52 -9.30 14.19
CA HIS A 9 -6.00 -9.50 15.55
C HIS A 9 -5.06 -10.70 15.65
N ASN A 10 -3.87 -10.49 16.23
CA ASN A 10 -2.76 -11.44 16.39
C ASN A 10 -2.25 -12.06 15.07
N LYS A 11 -2.50 -11.41 13.94
CA LYS A 11 -1.93 -11.80 12.65
C LYS A 11 -0.81 -10.85 12.29
N SER A 12 0.39 -11.35 12.01
CA SER A 12 1.55 -10.53 11.64
C SER A 12 1.42 -9.90 10.24
N SER A 13 0.54 -10.44 9.40
CA SER A 13 0.21 -9.91 8.08
C SER A 13 -1.27 -10.18 7.79
N VAL A 14 -1.90 -9.25 7.07
CA VAL A 14 -3.33 -9.27 6.79
C VAL A 14 -3.55 -9.08 5.30
N LYS A 15 -4.34 -9.97 4.71
CA LYS A 15 -4.79 -9.82 3.32
C LYS A 15 -5.99 -8.89 3.28
N VAL A 16 -5.92 -7.90 2.43
CA VAL A 16 -7.02 -7.00 2.06
C VAL A 16 -7.27 -7.09 0.56
N TRP A 17 -8.46 -6.69 0.14
CA TRP A 17 -8.79 -6.44 -1.25
C TRP A 17 -8.72 -4.94 -1.49
N ILE A 18 -8.14 -4.56 -2.61
CA ILE A 18 -8.03 -3.17 -3.03
C ILE A 18 -8.74 -2.96 -4.36
N LEU A 19 -9.33 -1.78 -4.50
CA LEU A 19 -9.87 -1.25 -5.75
C LEU A 19 -9.00 -0.08 -6.19
N LYS A 20 -8.59 -0.11 -7.45
CA LYS A 20 -7.85 0.97 -8.08
C LYS A 20 -8.67 1.64 -9.18
N ASP A 21 -8.39 2.90 -9.45
CA ASP A 21 -8.95 3.59 -10.61
C ASP A 21 -8.17 3.31 -11.90
N LYS A 22 -8.59 3.95 -13.00
CA LYS A 22 -7.96 3.80 -14.32
C LYS A 22 -6.51 4.32 -14.38
N GLN A 23 -6.09 5.11 -13.39
CA GLN A 23 -4.74 5.64 -13.25
C GLN A 23 -3.92 4.83 -12.23
N ASP A 24 -4.36 3.63 -11.86
CA ASP A 24 -3.73 2.73 -10.89
C ASP A 24 -3.66 3.29 -9.45
N ARG A 25 -4.49 4.30 -9.13
CA ARG A 25 -4.54 4.90 -7.79
C ARG A 25 -5.48 4.11 -6.89
N LEU A 26 -5.08 3.87 -5.64
CA LEU A 26 -5.91 3.20 -4.63
C LEU A 26 -7.12 4.08 -4.29
N VAL A 27 -8.33 3.56 -4.53
CA VAL A 27 -9.59 4.27 -4.22
C VAL A 27 -10.21 3.73 -2.94
N LYS A 28 -10.16 2.40 -2.75
CA LYS A 28 -10.82 1.72 -1.63
C LYS A 28 -10.06 0.45 -1.25
N SER A 29 -10.06 0.10 0.03
CA SER A 29 -9.55 -1.17 0.54
C SER A 29 -10.50 -1.75 1.58
N ALA A 30 -10.60 -3.07 1.65
CA ALA A 30 -11.44 -3.76 2.63
C ALA A 30 -10.93 -5.18 2.92
N PHE A 31 -11.37 -5.79 4.03
CA PHE A 31 -10.91 -7.13 4.40
C PHE A 31 -11.57 -8.23 3.55
N THR A 32 -12.77 -8.00 3.04
CA THR A 32 -13.56 -8.97 2.28
C THR A 32 -14.10 -8.36 0.98
N LYS A 33 -14.30 -9.21 -0.04
CA LYS A 33 -14.90 -8.75 -1.32
C LYS A 33 -16.35 -8.28 -1.17
N ALA A 34 -17.07 -8.77 -0.16
CA ALA A 34 -18.47 -8.43 0.10
C ALA A 34 -18.66 -6.96 0.52
N GLU A 35 -17.59 -6.28 0.92
CA GLU A 35 -17.59 -4.85 1.24
C GLU A 35 -17.55 -3.95 -0.01
N PHE A 36 -17.51 -4.56 -1.20
CA PHE A 36 -17.52 -3.91 -2.51
C PHE A 36 -18.81 -4.24 -3.26
N SER A 37 -19.26 -3.32 -4.11
CA SER A 37 -20.42 -3.55 -4.97
C SER A 37 -20.14 -4.64 -6.01
N PRO A 38 -21.17 -5.29 -6.59
CA PRO A 38 -20.98 -6.35 -7.58
C PRO A 38 -20.10 -5.92 -8.76
N GLU A 39 -20.24 -4.67 -9.23
CA GLU A 39 -19.42 -4.12 -10.30
C GLU A 39 -17.95 -3.88 -9.90
N GLU A 40 -17.70 -3.47 -8.65
CA GLU A 40 -16.34 -3.27 -8.12
C GLU A 40 -15.59 -4.60 -7.98
N GLN A 41 -16.29 -5.69 -7.64
CA GLN A 41 -15.70 -7.00 -7.36
C GLN A 41 -14.91 -7.60 -8.54
N VAL A 42 -15.19 -7.17 -9.77
CA VAL A 42 -14.51 -7.62 -11.00
C VAL A 42 -13.06 -7.13 -11.06
N ASN A 43 -12.76 -5.97 -10.47
CA ASN A 43 -11.45 -5.30 -10.58
C ASN A 43 -10.63 -5.33 -9.29
N LEU A 44 -11.01 -6.18 -8.32
CA LEU A 44 -10.31 -6.25 -7.04
C LEU A 44 -8.98 -7.00 -7.15
N GLN A 45 -7.94 -6.41 -6.56
CA GLN A 45 -6.63 -7.02 -6.42
C GLN A 45 -6.34 -7.34 -4.94
N PRO A 46 -5.71 -8.48 -4.64
CA PRO A 46 -5.27 -8.76 -3.28
C PRO A 46 -4.06 -7.90 -2.92
N SER A 47 -3.97 -7.47 -1.65
CA SER A 47 -2.80 -6.80 -1.10
C SER A 47 -2.51 -7.30 0.29
N ILE A 48 -1.23 -7.48 0.63
CA ILE A 48 -0.78 -7.87 1.97
C ILE A 48 -0.29 -6.64 2.74
N LEU A 49 -0.95 -6.38 3.87
CA LEU A 49 -0.56 -5.37 4.85
C LEU A 49 0.16 -6.03 6.03
N LYS A 50 1.14 -5.33 6.60
CA LYS A 50 1.78 -5.69 7.86
C LYS A 50 0.93 -5.18 9.01
N ASN A 51 0.95 -5.92 10.10
CA ASN A 51 0.22 -5.61 11.32
C ASN A 51 1.17 -5.73 12.52
N SER A 52 2.12 -4.81 12.64
CA SER A 52 3.14 -4.87 13.69
C SER A 52 2.60 -4.55 15.07
N HIS A 53 1.58 -3.69 15.15
CA HIS A 53 1.05 -3.18 16.42
C HIS A 53 -0.31 -3.78 16.79
N ASN A 54 -0.85 -4.68 15.97
CA ASN A 54 -2.13 -5.31 16.21
C ASN A 54 -3.32 -4.34 16.28
N TYR A 55 -3.25 -3.23 15.53
CA TYR A 55 -4.31 -2.23 15.43
C TYR A 55 -4.63 -1.96 13.96
N ILE A 56 -5.92 -1.79 13.65
CA ILE A 56 -6.38 -1.51 12.28
C ILE A 56 -5.74 -0.23 11.70
N THR A 57 -5.55 0.80 12.52
CA THR A 57 -4.90 2.07 12.14
C THR A 57 -3.39 1.94 11.94
N SER A 58 -2.80 0.82 12.37
CA SER A 58 -1.39 0.49 12.19
C SER A 58 -1.17 -0.56 11.11
N LEU A 59 -2.18 -0.82 10.27
CA LEU A 59 -1.99 -1.64 9.07
C LEU A 59 -1.32 -0.80 8.00
N TYR A 60 -0.09 -1.16 7.65
CA TYR A 60 0.66 -0.49 6.61
C TYR A 60 1.14 -1.49 5.55
N PRO A 61 1.42 -1.04 4.33
CA PRO A 61 1.86 -1.94 3.26
C PRO A 61 3.21 -2.57 3.59
N ALA A 62 3.43 -3.82 3.16
CA ALA A 62 4.55 -4.63 3.63
C ALA A 62 5.98 -4.11 3.39
N ALA A 63 6.13 -2.97 2.73
CA ALA A 63 7.37 -2.23 2.57
C ALA A 63 7.23 -0.87 3.29
N SER A 64 7.48 -0.82 4.60
CA SER A 64 7.46 0.42 5.42
C SER A 64 8.83 1.04 5.63
N SER A 65 9.88 0.37 5.16
CA SER A 65 11.25 0.84 5.28
C SER A 65 11.90 0.68 3.92
N TYR A 66 12.37 1.79 3.39
CA TYR A 66 13.05 1.85 2.10
C TYR A 66 14.51 2.20 2.36
N LEU A 67 15.40 1.46 1.72
CA LEU A 67 16.83 1.72 1.73
C LEU A 67 17.19 2.35 0.40
N PHE A 68 17.87 3.48 0.44
CA PHE A 68 18.33 4.19 -0.75
C PHE A 68 19.83 3.94 -0.94
N ALA A 69 20.28 3.88 -2.19
CA ALA A 69 21.69 3.89 -2.51
C ALA A 69 22.36 5.19 -2.02
N GLU A 70 23.67 5.14 -1.81
CA GLU A 70 24.46 6.15 -1.10
C GLU A 70 24.14 7.59 -1.53
N GLY A 71 23.81 8.45 -0.57
CA GLY A 71 23.62 9.90 -0.77
C GLY A 71 22.20 10.33 -1.20
N LEU A 72 21.31 9.43 -1.61
CA LEU A 72 19.99 9.82 -2.13
C LEU A 72 18.94 10.10 -1.04
N ALA A 73 19.24 9.79 0.23
CA ALA A 73 18.30 9.94 1.34
C ALA A 73 17.81 11.39 1.51
N GLU A 74 18.70 12.38 1.37
CA GLU A 74 18.34 13.79 1.48
C GLU A 74 17.39 14.22 0.35
N CYS A 75 17.65 13.78 -0.89
CA CYS A 75 16.78 14.08 -2.02
C CYS A 75 15.40 13.44 -1.85
N TYR A 76 15.33 12.20 -1.36
CA TYR A 76 14.05 11.51 -1.15
C TYR A 76 13.29 11.95 0.10
N ALA A 77 13.90 12.75 0.99
CA ALA A 77 13.24 13.28 2.18
C ALA A 77 12.05 14.21 1.86
N GLN A 78 12.00 14.77 0.65
CA GLN A 78 10.90 15.61 0.19
C GLN A 78 9.69 14.80 -0.34
N ALA A 79 9.75 13.47 -0.37
CA ALA A 79 8.68 12.63 -0.88
C ALA A 79 7.43 12.68 0.02
N ASN A 80 6.27 12.85 -0.60
CA ASN A 80 4.99 12.82 0.10
C ASN A 80 4.35 11.43 0.04
N TYR A 81 4.58 10.69 -1.04
CA TYR A 81 3.95 9.40 -1.28
C TYR A 81 4.92 8.36 -1.85
N ALA A 82 4.60 7.09 -1.58
CA ALA A 82 5.27 5.95 -2.18
C ALA A 82 4.40 5.37 -3.31
N HIS A 83 4.90 5.43 -4.54
CA HIS A 83 4.29 4.73 -5.67
C HIS A 83 4.66 3.25 -5.57
N ARG A 84 3.64 2.39 -5.53
CA ARG A 84 3.81 0.95 -5.35
C ARG A 84 3.09 0.15 -6.43
N LYS A 85 3.77 -0.89 -6.91
CA LYS A 85 3.15 -1.99 -7.66
C LYS A 85 2.86 -3.15 -6.73
N ILE A 86 1.91 -3.98 -7.11
CA ILE A 86 1.60 -5.22 -6.38
C ILE A 86 1.96 -6.38 -7.29
N ASP A 87 2.76 -7.30 -6.78
CA ASP A 87 3.13 -8.51 -7.51
C ASP A 87 1.98 -9.53 -7.54
N LYS A 88 2.20 -10.63 -8.26
CA LYS A 88 1.24 -11.74 -8.38
C LYS A 88 0.87 -12.39 -7.03
N ASP A 89 1.72 -12.25 -6.01
CA ASP A 89 1.52 -12.83 -4.68
C ASP A 89 0.85 -11.82 -3.71
N GLY A 90 0.51 -10.62 -4.20
CA GLY A 90 -0.11 -9.56 -3.40
C GLY A 90 0.88 -8.75 -2.56
N LYS A 91 2.18 -8.90 -2.80
CA LYS A 91 3.21 -8.14 -2.08
C LYS A 91 3.42 -6.78 -2.76
N PRO A 92 3.37 -5.68 -2.00
CA PRO A 92 3.70 -4.37 -2.53
C PRO A 92 5.21 -4.25 -2.77
N MET A 93 5.59 -3.73 -3.94
CA MET A 93 6.94 -3.33 -4.31
C MET A 93 6.98 -1.82 -4.49
N LEU A 94 7.98 -1.15 -3.88
CA LEU A 94 8.24 0.26 -4.16
C LEU A 94 8.69 0.39 -5.61
N VAL A 95 8.08 1.33 -6.34
CA VAL A 95 8.48 1.71 -7.68
C VAL A 95 9.22 3.02 -7.65
N ASP A 96 8.67 4.00 -6.95
CA ASP A 96 9.25 5.34 -6.85
C ASP A 96 8.72 6.07 -5.61
N LEU A 97 9.41 7.12 -5.22
CA LEU A 97 8.95 8.12 -4.27
C LEU A 97 8.60 9.41 -5.02
N VAL A 98 7.40 9.90 -4.77
CA VAL A 98 6.81 11.00 -5.54
C VAL A 98 6.40 12.17 -4.65
N ASP A 99 6.32 13.35 -5.25
CA ASP A 99 5.86 14.57 -4.60
C ASP A 99 4.34 14.58 -4.33
N GLY A 100 3.85 15.69 -3.77
CA GLY A 100 2.44 15.92 -3.50
C GLY A 100 1.53 15.87 -4.75
N GLU A 101 2.08 16.08 -5.93
CA GLU A 101 1.39 16.02 -7.23
C GLU A 101 1.55 14.66 -7.93
N LEU A 102 2.11 13.66 -7.23
CA LEU A 102 2.40 12.31 -7.73
C LEU A 102 3.45 12.28 -8.85
N LYS A 103 4.35 13.27 -8.91
CA LYS A 103 5.45 13.31 -9.88
C LYS A 103 6.73 12.70 -9.30
N PRO A 104 7.50 11.97 -10.13
CA PRO A 104 8.84 11.48 -9.75
C PRO A 104 9.75 12.59 -9.27
N LEU A 105 10.50 12.35 -8.20
CA LEU A 105 11.50 13.29 -7.70
C LEU A 105 12.81 13.30 -8.52
N THR A 106 13.01 12.31 -9.39
CA THR A 106 14.18 12.18 -10.30
C THR A 106 15.55 12.27 -9.60
N CYS A 107 15.65 11.77 -8.36
CA CYS A 107 16.85 11.87 -7.54
C CYS A 107 18.07 11.12 -8.11
N GLU A 108 17.86 10.10 -8.94
CA GLU A 108 18.94 9.31 -9.56
C GLU A 108 19.64 10.04 -10.73
N HIS A 109 19.15 11.21 -11.13
CA HIS A 109 19.68 12.00 -12.25
C HIS A 109 20.29 13.34 -11.83
N LYS A 110 20.57 13.52 -10.54
CA LYS A 110 21.28 14.69 -10.02
C LYS A 110 22.78 14.46 -9.90
#